data_AF-A0A6L6F6T2-F1
#
_entry.id   AF-A0A6L6F6T2-F1
#
_cell.length_a   1.000
_cell.length_b   1.000
_cell.length_c   1.000
_cell.angle_alpha   90.00
_cell.angle_beta   90.00
_cell.angle_gamma   90.00
#
_symmetry.space_group_name_H-M   'P 1'
#
loop_
_entity.id
_entity.type
_entity.pdbx_description
1 polymer ?
#
loop_
_entity_poly.entity_id
_entity_poly.type
_entity_poly.pdbx_seq_one_letter_code
_entity_poly.pdbx_strand_id
1 'polypeptide(L)'
;MNEWNVMLLETEDSLVLMMRGKHTKETAINSAIAANEIAESGRVTWLACEDINVGYYKSVSREGYETYYYPVSQDSHGAFLATCLVIF
;
A
#
# COMPACT_ATOMS: atom_id res chain seq x y z
N MET A 1 16.58 -12.50 1.96
CA MET A 1 15.76 -11.28 2.20
C MET A 1 14.45 -11.48 1.48
N ASN A 2 13.41 -11.90 2.21
CA ASN A 2 12.04 -11.92 1.69
C ASN A 2 11.44 -10.56 2.05
N GLU A 3 11.67 -9.55 1.23
CA GLU A 3 11.16 -8.19 1.41
C GLU A 3 9.70 -8.12 0.97
N TRP A 4 8.81 -8.59 1.84
CA TRP A 4 7.38 -8.33 1.74
C TRP A 4 7.13 -6.91 2.26
N ASN A 5 7.57 -5.90 1.50
CA ASN A 5 7.46 -4.48 1.88
C ASN A 5 6.02 -4.02 1.65
N VAL A 6 5.15 -4.36 2.60
CA VAL A 6 3.97 -3.56 2.87
C VAL A 6 4.41 -2.28 3.58
N MET A 7 3.81 -1.15 3.24
CA MET A 7 4.13 0.15 3.83
C MET A 7 2.84 0.89 4.13
N LEU A 8 2.82 1.62 5.24
CA LEU A 8 1.81 2.63 5.51
C LEU A 8 2.24 3.96 4.86
N LEU A 9 1.42 4.46 3.95
CA LEU A 9 1.59 5.77 3.35
C LEU A 9 0.54 6.70 3.94
N GLU A 10 1.00 7.79 4.56
CA GLU A 10 0.13 8.83 5.08
C GLU A 10 0.04 9.97 4.05
N THR A 11 -1.18 10.39 3.75
CA THR A 11 -1.47 11.56 2.93
C THR A 11 -2.30 12.55 3.74
N GLU A 12 -2.54 13.75 3.23
CA GLU A 12 -3.32 14.78 3.94
C GLU A 12 -4.75 14.30 4.28
N ASP A 13 -5.36 13.50 3.39
CA ASP A 13 -6.77 13.10 3.48
C ASP A 13 -6.97 11.58 3.57
N SER A 14 -5.91 10.77 3.62
CA SER A 14 -6.05 9.30 3.63
C SER A 14 -4.83 8.56 4.16
N LEU A 15 -5.09 7.35 4.66
CA LEU A 15 -4.09 6.34 5.00
C LEU A 15 -4.14 5.23 3.96
N VAL A 16 -2.98 4.83 3.43
CA VAL A 16 -2.87 3.78 2.41
C VAL A 16 -1.92 2.69 2.88
N LEU A 17 -2.41 1.46 3.02
CA LEU A 17 -1.53 0.29 3.10
C LEU A 17 -1.23 -0.21 1.70
N MET A 18 0.01 -0.02 1.24
CA MET A 18 0.47 -0.49 -0.06
C MET A 18 1.35 -1.72 0.10
N MET A 19 1.01 -2.82 -0.59
CA MET A 19 1.78 -4.05 -0.61
C MET A 19 2.09 -4.45 -2.06
N ARG A 20 3.38 -4.63 -2.39
CA ARG A 20 3.79 -5.07 -3.74
C ARG A 20 3.24 -6.46 -4.07
N GLY A 21 2.63 -6.58 -5.24
CA GLY A 21 1.96 -7.79 -5.74
C GLY A 21 0.44 -7.73 -5.59
N LYS A 22 -0.22 -8.79 -6.06
CA LYS A 22 -1.66 -9.01 -5.88
C LYS A 22 -1.88 -9.85 -4.63
N HIS A 23 -2.54 -9.28 -3.63
CA HIS A 23 -2.78 -9.88 -2.33
C HIS A 23 -4.24 -9.72 -1.91
N THR A 24 -4.68 -10.51 -0.93
CA THR A 24 -5.97 -10.25 -0.28
C THR A 24 -5.81 -9.15 0.77
N LYS A 25 -6.95 -8.61 1.20
CA LYS A 25 -7.02 -7.65 2.31
C LYS A 25 -6.34 -8.21 3.56
N GLU A 26 -6.66 -9.45 3.92
CA GLU A 26 -6.13 -10.11 5.11
C GLU A 26 -4.62 -10.29 5.03
N THR A 27 -4.09 -10.66 3.86
CA THR A 27 -2.64 -10.77 3.65
C THR A 27 -1.96 -9.42 3.84
N ALA A 28 -2.50 -8.34 3.23
CA ALA A 28 -1.94 -7.00 3.39
C ALA A 28 -1.93 -6.52 4.85
N ILE A 29 -3.04 -6.72 5.57
CA ILE A 29 -3.16 -6.35 6.98
C ILE A 29 -2.21 -7.17 7.86
N ASN A 30 -2.17 -8.50 7.69
CA ASN A 30 -1.30 -9.37 8.47
C ASN A 30 0.17 -9.03 8.25
N SER A 31 0.56 -8.77 7.00
CA SER A 31 1.91 -8.32 6.68
C SER A 31 2.19 -6.96 7.33
N ALA A 32 1.24 -6.02 7.31
CA ALA A 32 1.45 -4.67 7.87
C ALA A 32 1.65 -4.72 9.38
N ILE A 33 0.90 -5.56 10.08
CA ILE A 33 1.07 -5.79 11.51
C ILE A 33 2.42 -6.47 11.79
N ALA A 34 2.78 -7.51 11.02
CA ALA A 34 4.05 -8.21 11.18
C ALA A 34 5.27 -7.29 10.92
N ALA A 35 5.12 -6.31 10.04
CA ALA A 35 6.13 -5.29 9.74
C ALA A 35 6.13 -4.10 10.73
N ASN A 36 5.19 -4.05 11.69
CA ASN A 36 4.94 -2.91 12.58
C ASN A 36 4.55 -1.60 11.85
N GLU A 37 4.04 -1.68 10.63
CA GLU A 37 3.48 -0.54 9.90
C GLU A 37 2.16 -0.06 10.53
N ILE A 38 1.40 -0.99 11.12
CA ILE A 38 0.19 -0.71 11.89
C ILE A 38 0.16 -1.54 13.18
N ALA A 39 -0.53 -1.04 14.19
CA ALA A 39 -0.80 -1.80 15.41
C ALA A 39 -1.89 -2.87 15.18
N GLU A 40 -1.82 -3.98 15.94
CA GLU A 40 -2.86 -5.02 15.96
C GLU A 40 -4.26 -4.45 16.29
N SER A 41 -4.33 -3.40 17.12
CA SER A 41 -5.59 -2.70 17.44
C SER A 41 -6.22 -2.02 16.22
N GLY A 42 -5.43 -1.65 15.20
CA GLY A 42 -5.90 -1.06 13.95
C GLY A 42 -6.53 -2.08 12.99
N ARG A 43 -6.38 -3.39 13.25
CA ARG A 43 -6.89 -4.46 12.38
C ARG A 43 -8.37 -4.29 12.04
N VAL A 44 -9.20 -3.98 13.02
CA VAL A 44 -10.66 -3.87 12.83
C VAL A 44 -11.00 -2.75 11.84
N THR A 45 -10.33 -1.60 11.97
CA THR A 45 -10.48 -0.47 11.05
C THR A 45 -10.09 -0.85 9.63
N TRP A 46 -8.94 -1.51 9.45
CA TRP A 46 -8.48 -1.93 8.12
C TRP A 46 -9.31 -3.07 7.52
N LEU A 47 -9.89 -3.96 8.34
CA LEU A 47 -10.82 -4.97 7.84
C LEU A 47 -12.11 -4.35 7.30
N ALA A 48 -12.59 -3.27 7.94
CA ALA A 48 -13.78 -2.52 7.54
C ALA A 48 -13.56 -1.65 6.28
N CYS A 49 -12.31 -1.44 5.84
CA CYS A 49 -12.00 -0.73 4.60
C CYS A 49 -12.65 -1.42 3.38
N GLU A 50 -13.47 -0.70 2.62
CA GLU A 50 -14.09 -1.21 1.39
C GLU A 50 -13.27 -0.90 0.14
N ASP A 51 -12.45 0.15 0.19
CA ASP A 51 -11.63 0.63 -0.93
C ASP A 51 -10.32 -0.16 -1.07
N ILE A 52 -10.41 -1.24 -1.86
CA ILE A 52 -9.29 -2.12 -2.20
C ILE A 52 -8.94 -1.94 -3.67
N ASN A 53 -7.74 -1.46 -3.94
CA ASN A 53 -7.24 -1.24 -5.29
C ASN A 53 -6.12 -2.23 -5.61
N VAL A 54 -6.23 -2.92 -6.74
CA VAL A 54 -5.14 -3.74 -7.29
C VAL A 54 -4.78 -3.18 -8.66
N GLY A 55 -3.55 -2.67 -8.80
CA GLY A 55 -3.16 -1.96 -10.00
C GLY A 55 -1.64 -1.84 -10.17
N TYR A 56 -1.23 -1.31 -11.31
CA TYR A 56 0.17 -1.01 -11.58
C TYR A 56 0.50 0.40 -11.11
N TYR A 57 1.61 0.54 -10.40
CA TYR A 57 2.09 1.78 -9.83
C TYR A 57 3.54 2.01 -10.23
N LYS A 58 3.96 3.28 -10.15
CA LYS A 58 5.36 3.67 -10.27
C LYS A 58 5.73 4.60 -9.13
N SER A 59 6.95 4.44 -8.64
CA SER A 59 7.55 5.33 -7.63
C SER A 59 8.49 6.32 -8.32
N VAL A 60 8.38 7.59 -7.97
CA VAL A 60 9.30 8.64 -8.41
C VAL A 60 9.68 9.53 -7.23
N SER A 61 10.84 10.18 -7.33
CA SER A 61 11.18 11.30 -6.45
C SER A 61 10.34 12.51 -6.87
N ARG A 62 9.70 13.16 -5.90
CA ARG A 62 8.94 14.40 -6.08
C ARG A 62 9.27 15.34 -4.93
N GLU A 63 9.48 16.62 -5.22
CA GLU A 63 9.74 17.62 -4.18
C GLU A 63 8.61 17.59 -3.12
N GLY A 64 9.00 17.56 -1.84
CA GLY A 64 8.07 17.43 -0.71
C GLY A 64 7.68 16.00 -0.33
N TYR A 65 8.13 14.97 -1.07
CA TYR A 65 7.84 13.57 -0.76
C TYR A 65 9.13 12.74 -0.70
N GLU A 66 9.21 11.83 0.28
CA GLU A 66 10.29 10.82 0.32
C GLU A 66 10.18 9.87 -0.88
N THR A 67 8.97 9.39 -1.17
CA THR A 67 8.66 8.64 -2.40
C THR A 67 7.22 8.92 -2.81
N TYR A 68 7.01 9.27 -4.08
CA TYR A 68 5.67 9.50 -4.64
C TYR A 68 5.24 8.31 -5.49
N TYR A 69 4.14 7.67 -5.10
CA TYR A 69 3.52 6.56 -5.82
C TYR A 69 2.30 7.04 -6.61
N TYR A 70 2.18 6.63 -7.87
CA TYR A 70 1.01 6.95 -8.69
C TYR A 70 0.64 5.78 -9.62
N PRO A 71 -0.65 5.64 -9.97
CA PRO A 71 -1.11 4.59 -10.87
C PRO A 71 -0.60 4.81 -12.30
N VAL A 72 -0.23 3.72 -12.97
CA VAL A 72 0.28 3.70 -14.35
C VAL A 72 -0.25 2.49 -15.11
N SER A 73 -0.08 2.48 -16.44
CA SER A 73 -0.30 1.27 -17.25
C SER A 73 0.75 0.20 -16.94
N GLN A 74 0.40 -1.08 -17.11
CA GLN A 74 1.31 -2.22 -16.95
C GLN A 74 2.60 -2.09 -17.78
N ASP A 75 2.52 -1.54 -18.99
CA ASP A 75 3.65 -1.46 -19.92
C ASP A 75 4.60 -0.28 -19.63
N SER A 76 4.29 0.53 -18.62
CA SER A 76 5.15 1.65 -18.24
C SER A 76 6.47 1.15 -17.67
N HIS A 77 7.59 1.71 -18.15
CA HIS A 77 8.92 1.35 -17.65
C HIS A 77 9.03 1.62 -16.14
N GLY A 78 9.38 0.58 -15.37
CA GLY A 78 9.47 0.62 -13.91
C GLY A 78 8.13 0.49 -13.18
N ALA A 79 7.05 0.12 -13.88
CA ALA A 79 5.79 -0.21 -13.24
C ALA A 79 5.90 -1.50 -12.41
N PHE A 80 5.18 -1.54 -11.29
CA PHE A 80 5.03 -2.72 -10.45
C PHE A 80 3.58 -2.89 -10.03
N LEU A 81 3.13 -4.15 -9.93
CA LEU A 81 1.80 -4.46 -9.41
C LEU A 81 1.78 -4.25 -7.90
N ALA A 82 0.70 -3.67 -7.36
CA ALA A 82 0.49 -3.54 -5.92
C ALA A 82 -0.98 -3.65 -5.55
N THR A 83 -1.22 -4.03 -4.30
CA THR A 83 -2.50 -4.02 -3.62
C THR A 83 -2.50 -2.88 -2.62
N CYS A 84 -3.50 -2.01 -2.68
CA CYS A 84 -3.66 -0.85 -1.81
C CYS A 84 -5.00 -0.93 -1.07
N LEU A 85 -4.96 -0.80 0.25
CA LEU A 85 -6.15 -0.54 1.08
C LEU A 85 -6.15 0.95 1.42
N VAL A 86 -7.28 1.63 1.24
CA VAL A 86 -7.38 3.09 1.44
C VAL A 86 -8.45 3.40 2.49
N ILE A 87 -8.10 4.22 3.48
CA ILE A 87 -9.02 4.78 4.48
C ILE A 87 -8.99 6.29 4.34
N PHE A 88 -10.15 6.92 4.27
CA PHE A 88 -10.35 8.38 4.27
C PHE A 88 -10.72 8.89 5.67
#